data_AF-A0A376G8E5-F1
#
_entry.id   AF-A0A376G8E5-F1
#
_cell.length_a   1.000
_cell.length_b   1.000
_cell.length_c   1.000
_cell.angle_alpha   90.00
_cell.angle_beta   90.00
_cell.angle_gamma   90.00
#
_symmetry.space_group_name_H-M   'P 1'
#
loop_
_entity.id
_entity.type
_entity.pdbx_description
1 polymer ?
#
loop_
_entity_poly.entity_id
_entity_poly.type
_entity_poly.pdbx_seq_one_letter_code
_entity_poly.pdbx_strand_id
1 'polypeptide(L)' 'MVELIGRISARAWTSSEGEPKAGLNFHTSQIKLHGGVRKNEVVQTTEQSVNSTITTKNEEDDLPF' A
#
# COMPACT_ATOMS: atom_id res chain seq x y z
N MET A 1 -4.57 22.14 7.59
CA MET A 1 -3.22 22.01 7.02
C MET A 1 -2.68 20.64 7.39
N VAL A 2 -2.01 19.94 6.48
CA VAL A 2 -1.49 18.58 6.72
C VAL A 2 -0.08 18.46 6.15
N GLU A 3 0.78 17.68 6.79
CA GLU A 3 2.08 17.23 6.28
C GLU A 3 1.97 15.76 5.86
N LEU A 4 2.48 15.43 4.67
CA LEU A 4 2.52 14.07 4.14
C LEU A 4 3.98 13.62 4.01
N ILE A 5 4.30 12.42 4.49
CA ILE A 5 5.63 11.81 4.35
C ILE A 5 5.46 10.48 3.61
N GLY A 6 6.29 10.25 2.60
CA GLY A 6 6.12 9.11 1.71
C GLY A 6 7.25 8.93 0.72
N ARG A 7 7.05 7.98 -0.19
CA ARG A 7 7.96 7.69 -1.31
C ARG A 7 7.35 8.18 -2.62
N ILE A 8 8.19 8.70 -3.49
CA ILE A 8 7.81 9.13 -4.83
C ILE A 8 8.31 8.11 -5.84
N SER A 9 7.47 7.76 -6.81
CA SER A 9 7.86 6.96 -7.97
C SER A 9 7.39 7.65 -9.25
N ALA A 10 8.32 7.82 -10.19
CA ALA A 10 8.03 8.32 -11.53
C ALA A 10 7.95 7.14 -12.48
N ARG A 11 7.00 7.17 -13.42
CA ARG A 11 6.96 6.20 -14.52
C ARG A 11 6.65 6.89 -15.84
N ALA A 12 7.24 6.37 -16.91
CA ALA A 12 6.90 6.68 -18.28
C ALA A 12 6.36 5.42 -18.97
N TRP A 13 5.39 5.60 -19.87
CA TRP A 13 4.81 4.52 -20.65
C TRP A 13 4.21 5.06 -21.95
N THR A 14 4.00 4.18 -22.91
CA THR A 14 3.28 4.51 -24.14
C THR A 14 1.80 4.13 -23.98
N SER A 15 0.88 5.03 -24.34
CA SER A 15 -0.56 4.75 -24.37
C SER A 15 -0.87 3.66 -25.40
N SER A 16 -2.05 3.03 -25.31
CA SER A 16 -2.56 2.14 -26.36
C SER A 16 -2.54 2.77 -27.76
N GLU A 17 -2.79 4.07 -27.84
CA GLU A 17 -2.74 4.88 -29.06
C GLU A 17 -1.32 5.27 -29.52
N GLY A 18 -0.26 4.84 -28.83
CA GLY A 18 1.12 5.16 -29.19
C GLY A 18 1.66 6.49 -28.64
N GLU A 19 0.85 7.23 -27.88
CA GLU A 19 1.27 8.52 -27.30
C GLU A 19 2.20 8.32 -26.09
N PRO A 20 3.33 9.05 -25.98
CA PRO A 20 4.19 9.00 -24.81
C PRO A 20 3.49 9.67 -23.61
N LYS A 21 3.42 8.96 -22.49
CA LYS A 21 2.83 9.42 -21.24
C LYS A 21 3.81 9.28 -20.08
N ALA A 22 3.64 10.14 -19.07
CA ALA A 22 4.39 10.09 -17.84
C ALA A 22 3.46 10.36 -16.65
N GLY A 23 3.87 9.88 -15.48
CA GLY A 23 3.10 10.00 -14.25
C GLY A 23 3.98 9.89 -13.03
N LEU A 24 3.56 10.55 -11.95
CA LEU A 24 4.20 10.54 -10.66
C LEU A 24 3.22 9.99 -9.63
N ASN A 25 3.64 8.97 -8.88
CA ASN A 25 2.86 8.42 -7.78
C ASN A 25 3.55 8.74 -6.46
N PHE A 26 2.80 9.32 -5.53
CA PHE A 26 3.23 9.55 -4.15
C PHE A 26 2.56 8.50 -3.25
N HIS A 27 3.35 7.58 -2.73
CA HIS A 27 2.90 6.61 -1.73
C HIS A 27 3.09 7.18 -0.33
N THR A 28 1.98 7.58 0.29
CA THR A 28 1.97 8.18 1.63
C THR A 28 2.13 7.12 2.72
N SER A 29 3.13 7.28 3.57
CA SER A 29 3.36 6.42 4.73
C SER A 29 2.86 7.04 6.04
N GLN A 30 2.84 8.37 6.13
CA GLN A 30 2.40 9.09 7.32
C GLN A 30 1.68 10.38 6.93
N ILE A 31 0.64 10.71 7.69
CA ILE A 31 -0.16 11.93 7.54
C ILE A 31 -0.21 12.63 8.90
N LYS A 32 0.26 13.87 8.96
CA LYS A 32 0.18 14.71 10.16
C LYS A 32 -0.77 15.86 9.93
N LEU A 33 -1.82 15.96 10.73
CA LEU A 33 -2.80 17.03 10.66
C LEU A 33 -2.37 18.18 11.59
N HIS A 34 -2.22 19.38 11.04
CA HIS A 34 -1.89 20.61 11.78
C HIS A 34 -3.12 21.45 12.15
N GLY A 35 -4.32 21.00 11.79
CA GLY A 35 -5.57 21.66 12.12
C GLY A 35 -6.62 20.66 12.59
N GLY A 36 -7.10 20.84 13.83
CA GLY A 36 -8.06 19.96 14.51
C GLY A 36 -7.73 19.85 16.00
N VAL A 37 -8.75 19.82 16.86
CA VAL A 37 -8.59 19.58 18.31
C VAL A 37 -7.85 18.25 18.49
N ARG A 38 -6.78 18.28 19.28
CA ARG A 38 -5.98 17.09 19.64
C ARG A 38 -6.88 16.09 20.36
N LYS A 39 -7.48 15.15 19.63
CA LYS A 39 -7.84 13.88 20.22
C LYS A 39 -6.52 13.16 20.41
N ASN A 40 -6.15 12.99 21.68
CA ASN A 40 -5.04 12.16 22.10
C ASN A 40 -5.43 10.72 21.74
N GLU A 41 -5.33 10.38 20.47
CA GLU A 41 -5.56 9.02 19.98
C GLU A 41 -4.29 8.27 20.31
N VAL A 42 -4.42 7.48 21.37
CA VAL A 42 -3.54 6.37 21.74
C VAL A 42 -2.89 5.83 20.49
N VAL A 43 -1.57 5.74 20.50
CA VAL A 43 -0.81 4.91 19.56
C VAL A 43 -1.40 3.51 19.67
N GLN A 44 -2.38 3.24 18.84
CA GLN A 44 -2.90 1.91 18.63
C GLN A 44 -1.85 1.23 17.78
N THR A 45 -0.96 0.53 18.47
CA THR A 45 -0.35 -0.69 17.96
C THR A 45 -1.48 -1.52 17.33
N THR A 46 -1.62 -1.44 16.02
CA THR A 46 -2.29 -2.44 15.19
C THR A 46 -1.19 -3.01 14.31
N GLU A 47 -0.55 -4.08 14.80
CA GLU A 47 -0.98 -5.45 14.50
C GLU A 47 -0.53 -5.81 13.08
N GLN A 48 0.64 -6.45 13.04
CA GLN A 48 0.85 -7.72 12.37
C GLN A 48 -0.11 -7.96 11.19
N SER A 49 0.41 -7.69 9.99
CA SER A 49 -0.14 -8.12 8.70
C SER A 49 -0.66 -9.56 8.82
N VAL A 50 -1.97 -9.70 9.04
CA VAL A 50 -2.67 -10.97 8.93
C VAL A 50 -2.78 -11.22 7.43
N ASN A 51 -1.68 -11.72 6.86
CA ASN A 51 -1.72 -12.29 5.52
C ASN A 51 -2.63 -13.51 5.62
N SER A 52 -3.81 -13.38 5.03
CA SER A 52 -4.83 -14.41 4.86
C SER A 52 -4.22 -15.79 4.68
N THR A 53 -4.20 -16.59 5.74
CA THR A 53 -4.11 -18.05 5.64
C THR A 53 -5.38 -18.52 4.95
N ILE A 54 -5.28 -18.68 3.63
CA ILE A 54 -6.22 -19.47 2.85
C ILE A 54 -6.15 -20.89 3.41
N THR A 55 -7.17 -21.27 4.17
CA THR A 55 -7.44 -22.66 4.50
C THR A 55 -7.81 -23.38 3.20
N THR A 56 -6.87 -24.14 2.65
CA THR A 56 -7.19 -25.29 1.81
C THR A 56 -6.34 -26.44 2.33
N LYS A 57 -6.87 -27.12 3.36
CA LYS A 57 -6.51 -28.51 3.65
C LYS A 57 -7.30 -29.38 2.69
N ASN A 58 -6.62 -29.88 1.68
CA ASN A 58 -6.81 -31.18 1.04
C ASN A 58 -5.36 -31.56 0.68
N GLU A 59 -4.64 -32.27 1.55
CA GLU A 59 -4.59 -33.74 1.57
C GLU A 59 -4.11 -34.33 0.23
N GLU A 60 -3.11 -35.20 0.36
CA GLU A 60 -2.57 -36.14 -0.64
C GLU A 60 -1.68 -35.48 -1.73
N ASP A 61 -0.36 -35.40 -1.58
CA ASP A 61 0.57 -36.54 -1.73
C ASP A 61 0.41 -37.26 -3.08
N ASP A 62 0.91 -36.67 -4.18
CA ASP A 62 1.53 -37.41 -5.28
C ASP A 62 2.26 -36.43 -6.23
N LEU A 63 3.59 -36.41 -6.14
CA LEU A 63 4.49 -35.81 -7.14
C LEU A 63 4.96 -36.93 -8.07
N PRO A 64 4.34 -37.09 -9.25
CA PRO A 64 5.02 -37.71 -10.37
C PRO A 64 5.38 -36.61 -11.38
N PHE A 65 6.66 -36.61 -11.77
CA PHE A 65 7.34 -35.85 -12.84
C PHE A 65 7.48 -34.31 -12.69
#